data_AF-A0AAD4BM38-F1
#
_entry.id   AF-A0AAD4BM38-F1
#
_cell.length_a   1.000
_cell.length_b   1.000
_cell.length_c   1.000
_cell.angle_alpha   90.00
_cell.angle_beta   90.00
_cell.angle_gamma   90.00
#
_symmetry.space_group_name_H-M   'P 1'
#
loop_
_entity.id
_entity.type
_entity.pdbx_description
1 polymer ?
#
loop_
_entity_poly.entity_id
_entity_poly.type
_entity_poly.pdbx_seq_one_letter_code
_entity_poly.pdbx_strand_id
1 'polypeptide(L)'
;MDIDIDDAEADESSEGEDGEEDSEEVKALKARRRYLRSLLASAQRLPPSSLIHRSKRHPRWSTTPTLNVVPGYSILALDTNIILSSLSVVASIVESLRWTVIIPVPVIMELDGLCSNSSQLGEAAQEAIVYITSHTSKSNYLTTLSV
;
A
#
# COMPACT_ATOMS: atom_id res chain seq x y z
N MET A 1 -19.00 32.88 23.72
CA MET A 1 -18.91 32.71 22.26
C MET A 1 -17.48 32.97 21.89
N ASP A 2 -16.75 31.86 21.70
CA ASP A 2 -15.96 31.50 20.53
C ASP A 2 -15.06 32.50 19.78
N ILE A 3 -13.98 31.89 19.30
CA ILE A 3 -13.12 32.18 18.15
C ILE A 3 -11.86 32.99 18.48
N ASP A 4 -10.85 32.25 18.95
CA ASP A 4 -9.48 32.49 18.52
C ASP A 4 -9.41 32.20 17.02
N ILE A 5 -9.09 33.26 16.28
CA ILE A 5 -8.95 33.31 14.83
C ILE A 5 -7.70 32.54 14.43
N ASP A 6 -7.91 31.61 13.50
CA ASP A 6 -6.92 30.81 12.81
C ASP A 6 -5.72 31.64 12.34
N ASP A 7 -4.55 31.06 12.67
CA ASP A 7 -3.37 30.91 11.84
C ASP A 7 -3.52 31.48 10.42
N ALA A 8 -3.20 32.78 10.30
CA ALA A 8 -3.07 33.45 9.04
C ALA A 8 -1.74 33.05 8.39
N GLU A 9 -1.88 32.36 7.26
CA GLU A 9 -1.20 32.67 6.00
C GLU A 9 0.34 32.56 5.93
N ALA A 10 0.79 31.60 5.11
CA ALA A 10 1.71 31.84 3.99
C ALA A 10 1.78 30.53 3.17
N ASP A 11 1.14 30.45 2.00
CA ASP A 11 1.73 30.80 0.69
C ASP A 11 2.99 29.95 0.41
N GLU A 12 3.06 29.09 -0.61
CA GLU A 12 2.98 29.49 -2.01
C GLU A 12 2.15 28.55 -2.87
N SER A 13 1.06 29.10 -3.39
CA SER A 13 0.58 28.75 -4.72
C SER A 13 1.59 29.27 -5.76
N SER A 14 2.47 28.39 -6.22
CA SER A 14 3.17 28.57 -7.49
C SER A 14 2.99 27.34 -8.36
N GLU A 15 1.86 27.25 -9.06
CA GLU A 15 1.79 26.69 -10.42
C GLU A 15 0.71 27.44 -11.19
N GLY A 16 1.02 28.72 -11.46
CA GLY A 16 0.54 29.36 -12.67
C GLY A 16 1.44 28.93 -13.81
N GLU A 17 0.91 28.09 -14.69
CA GLU A 17 1.10 28.22 -16.14
C GLU A 17 0.00 27.41 -16.83
N ASP A 18 -0.91 28.16 -17.42
CA ASP A 18 -1.85 27.70 -18.43
C ASP A 18 -1.00 27.32 -19.66
N GLY A 19 -0.65 26.04 -19.75
CA GLY A 19 0.08 25.44 -20.85
C GLY A 19 -0.80 24.42 -21.54
N GLU A 20 -1.23 24.74 -22.75
CA GLU A 20 -1.91 23.85 -23.68
C GLU A 20 -1.19 22.48 -23.73
N GLU A 21 -1.94 21.37 -23.61
CA GLU A 21 -1.51 19.95 -23.70
C GLU A 21 -1.48 19.08 -22.41
N ASP A 22 -2.35 19.34 -21.42
CA ASP A 22 -2.71 18.27 -20.47
C ASP A 22 -3.56 17.22 -21.22
N SER A 23 -2.98 16.05 -21.52
CA SER A 23 -3.74 14.88 -22.02
C SER A 23 -4.98 14.64 -21.13
N GLU A 24 -6.11 14.25 -21.73
CA GLU A 24 -7.39 14.06 -21.03
C GLU A 24 -7.25 13.19 -19.78
N GLU A 25 -6.31 12.25 -19.80
CA GLU A 25 -5.93 11.38 -18.69
C GLU A 25 -5.33 12.14 -17.50
N VAL A 26 -4.41 13.07 -17.74
CA VAL A 26 -3.76 13.89 -16.69
C VAL A 26 -4.78 14.82 -16.05
N LYS A 27 -5.70 15.35 -16.83
CA LYS A 27 -6.83 16.17 -16.34
C LYS A 27 -7.75 15.36 -15.43
N ALA A 28 -8.08 14.12 -15.82
CA ALA A 28 -8.86 13.20 -14.99
C ALA A 28 -8.14 12.88 -13.66
N LEU A 29 -6.83 12.66 -13.69
CA LEU A 29 -6.02 12.41 -12.49
C LEU A 29 -5.92 13.64 -11.57
N LYS A 30 -5.72 14.85 -12.12
CA LYS A 30 -5.73 16.11 -11.35
C LYS A 30 -7.10 16.34 -10.70
N ALA A 31 -8.19 16.09 -11.43
CA ALA A 31 -9.55 16.18 -10.89
C ALA A 31 -9.78 15.19 -9.74
N ARG A 32 -9.37 13.93 -9.91
CA ARG A 32 -9.45 12.89 -8.86
C ARG A 32 -8.63 13.25 -7.63
N ARG A 33 -7.40 13.74 -7.81
CA ARG A 33 -6.53 14.20 -6.71
C ARG A 33 -7.16 15.36 -5.94
N ARG A 34 -7.74 16.34 -6.64
CA ARG A 34 -8.44 17.47 -6.02
C ARG A 34 -9.67 17.00 -5.23
N TYR A 35 -10.47 16.09 -5.79
CA TYR A 35 -11.62 15.50 -5.11
C TYR A 35 -11.21 14.77 -3.81
N LEU A 36 -10.18 13.92 -3.86
CA LEU A 36 -9.67 13.22 -2.67
C LEU A 36 -9.15 14.20 -1.59
N ARG A 37 -8.46 15.27 -1.99
CA ARG A 37 -8.03 16.31 -1.05
C ARG A 37 -9.22 17.02 -0.39
N SER A 38 -10.29 17.30 -1.15
CA SER A 38 -11.49 17.91 -0.58
C SER A 38 -12.18 17.02 0.45
N LEU A 39 -12.13 15.70 0.25
CA LEU A 39 -12.72 14.70 1.15
C LEU A 39 -11.92 14.54 2.45
N LEU A 40 -10.59 14.68 2.39
CA LEU A 40 -9.73 14.74 3.57
C LEU A 40 -9.90 16.04 4.33
N ALA A 41 -9.99 17.17 3.62
CA ALA A 41 -10.21 18.48 4.23
C ALA A 41 -11.60 18.56 4.90
N SER A 42 -12.63 17.94 4.34
CA SER A 42 -13.96 17.86 4.95
C SER A 42 -13.97 16.97 6.19
N ALA A 43 -13.20 15.87 6.21
CA ALA A 43 -13.03 15.02 7.39
C ALA A 43 -12.29 15.71 8.55
N GLN A 44 -11.46 16.72 8.25
CA GLN A 44 -10.72 17.50 9.26
C GLN A 44 -11.52 18.67 9.85
N ARG A 45 -12.70 19.00 9.31
CA ARG A 45 -13.58 20.09 9.78
C ARG A 45 -14.63 19.66 10.82
N LEU A 46 -14.30 18.70 11.68
CA LEU A 46 -15.03 18.54 12.95
C LEU A 46 -14.42 19.54 13.96
N PRO A 47 -15.24 20.33 14.67
CA PRO A 47 -14.80 21.56 15.31
C PRO A 47 -13.82 21.33 16.47
N PRO A 48 -12.83 22.23 16.68
CA PRO A 48 -11.93 22.15 17.82
C PRO A 48 -12.55 22.79 19.07
N SER A 49 -12.30 22.13 20.20
CA SER A 49 -12.23 22.68 21.57
C SER A 49 -13.52 22.99 22.32
N SER A 50 -13.76 22.26 23.41
CA SER A 50 -13.46 22.80 24.75
C SER A 50 -13.86 21.80 25.85
N LEU A 51 -13.26 21.99 27.02
CA LEU A 51 -13.44 21.28 28.29
C LEU A 51 -12.40 20.19 28.56
N ILE A 52 -11.43 20.62 29.37
CA ILE A 52 -10.65 19.83 30.31
C ILE A 52 -11.62 18.98 31.14
N HIS A 53 -11.94 17.79 30.65
CA HIS A 53 -12.26 16.67 31.51
C HIS A 53 -11.01 15.83 31.61
N ARG A 54 -10.45 15.79 32.82
CA ARG A 54 -9.45 14.82 33.25
C ARG A 54 -10.11 13.43 33.29
N SER A 55 -10.51 12.93 32.12
CA SER A 55 -10.86 11.54 31.95
C SER A 55 -9.57 10.78 32.14
N LYS A 56 -9.53 9.94 33.17
CA LYS A 56 -8.47 8.95 33.36
C LYS A 56 -8.35 8.25 32.02
N ARG A 57 -7.27 8.53 31.28
CA ARG A 57 -6.90 7.77 30.10
C ARG A 57 -6.58 6.38 30.64
N HIS A 58 -7.62 5.54 30.75
CA HIS A 58 -7.41 4.11 30.65
C HIS A 58 -6.59 3.92 29.38
N PRO A 59 -5.44 3.23 29.44
CA PRO A 59 -4.76 2.85 28.23
C PRO A 59 -5.82 2.07 27.46
N ARG A 60 -6.30 2.64 26.34
CA ARG A 60 -6.97 1.85 25.33
C ARG A 60 -5.88 0.92 24.83
N TRP A 61 -5.69 -0.19 25.55
CA TRP A 61 -5.11 -1.38 24.97
C TRP A 61 -5.92 -1.58 23.71
N SER A 62 -5.26 -1.31 22.59
CA SER A 62 -5.73 -1.68 21.28
C SER A 62 -6.09 -3.15 21.39
N THR A 63 -7.37 -3.47 21.57
CA THR A 63 -7.90 -4.83 21.52
C THR A 63 -7.95 -5.28 20.06
N THR A 64 -6.92 -4.93 19.29
CA THR A 64 -6.66 -5.59 18.01
C THR A 64 -6.44 -7.05 18.36
N PRO A 65 -7.34 -7.95 17.92
CA PRO A 65 -7.17 -9.36 18.18
C PRO A 65 -5.79 -9.76 17.67
N THR A 66 -4.99 -10.40 18.52
CA THR A 66 -3.69 -10.92 18.12
C THR A 66 -3.95 -11.99 17.07
N LEU A 67 -3.51 -11.74 15.83
CA LEU A 67 -3.58 -12.74 14.78
C LEU A 67 -2.62 -13.88 15.17
N ASN A 68 -3.18 -15.07 15.34
CA ASN A 68 -2.40 -16.27 15.62
C ASN A 68 -1.76 -16.74 14.31
N VAL A 69 -0.65 -16.10 13.93
CA VAL A 69 0.12 -16.43 12.73
C VAL A 69 1.22 -17.42 13.12
N VAL A 70 1.10 -18.66 12.66
CA VAL A 70 2.00 -19.76 13.03
C VAL A 70 2.70 -20.30 11.78
N PRO A 71 4.05 -20.30 11.72
CA PRO A 71 4.78 -20.90 10.60
C PRO A 71 4.38 -22.36 10.40
N GLY A 72 4.21 -22.79 9.16
CA GLY A 72 3.80 -24.15 8.77
C GLY A 72 2.29 -24.41 8.84
N TYR A 73 1.52 -23.55 9.49
CA TYR A 73 0.06 -23.67 9.60
C TYR A 73 -0.70 -22.49 9.01
N SER A 74 -0.05 -21.33 8.93
CA SER A 74 -0.58 -20.14 8.26
C SER A 74 -0.07 -20.05 6.82
N ILE A 75 -0.99 -19.75 5.91
CA ILE A 75 -0.69 -19.49 4.50
C ILE A 75 -0.58 -17.98 4.31
N LEU A 76 0.49 -17.53 3.63
CA LEU A 76 0.71 -16.13 3.30
C LEU A 76 0.32 -15.91 1.83
N ALA A 77 -0.80 -15.24 1.60
CA ALA A 77 -1.18 -14.77 0.27
C ALA A 77 -0.57 -13.39 0.03
N LEU A 78 0.30 -13.27 -0.98
CA LEU A 78 1.00 -12.02 -1.27
C LEU A 78 0.31 -11.22 -2.36
N ASP A 79 0.26 -9.91 -2.17
CA ASP A 79 -0.27 -8.94 -3.12
C ASP A 79 0.86 -8.24 -3.89
N THR A 80 0.53 -7.66 -5.05
CA THR A 80 1.44 -6.94 -5.95
C THR A 80 2.27 -5.89 -5.19
N ASN A 81 1.63 -5.09 -4.35
CA ASN A 81 2.29 -4.01 -3.61
C ASN A 81 3.34 -4.51 -2.61
N ILE A 82 3.08 -5.65 -1.96
CA ILE A 82 4.04 -6.21 -0.99
C ILE A 82 5.26 -6.76 -1.74
N ILE A 83 5.04 -7.40 -2.88
CA ILE A 83 6.11 -7.91 -3.73
C ILE A 83 6.96 -6.76 -4.27
N LEU A 84 6.34 -5.69 -4.78
CA LEU A 84 7.05 -4.54 -5.34
C LEU A 84 7.76 -3.68 -4.29
N SER A 85 7.16 -3.49 -3.12
CA SER A 85 7.75 -2.65 -2.06
C SER A 85 8.79 -3.38 -1.22
N SER A 86 8.72 -4.71 -1.14
CA SER A 86 9.43 -5.49 -0.12
C SER A 86 9.92 -6.85 -0.63
N LEU A 87 10.42 -6.91 -1.87
CA LEU A 87 10.89 -8.16 -2.49
C LEU A 87 11.92 -8.92 -1.64
N SER A 88 12.85 -8.22 -0.99
CA SER A 88 13.87 -8.83 -0.11
C SER A 88 13.29 -9.53 1.12
N VAL A 89 12.21 -8.98 1.69
CA VAL A 89 11.49 -9.59 2.81
C VAL A 89 10.73 -10.83 2.33
N VAL A 90 10.08 -10.71 1.17
CA VAL A 90 9.41 -11.85 0.52
C VAL A 90 10.43 -12.97 0.26
N ALA A 91 11.61 -12.63 -0.25
CA ALA A 91 12.65 -13.61 -0.51
C ALA A 91 13.10 -14.33 0.76
N SER A 92 13.33 -13.58 1.84
CA SER A 92 13.68 -14.15 3.15
C SER A 92 12.60 -15.09 3.69
N ILE A 93 11.32 -14.79 3.48
CA ILE A 93 10.18 -15.62 3.90
C ILE A 93 10.13 -16.92 3.07
N VAL A 94 10.30 -16.83 1.75
CA VAL A 94 10.26 -17.98 0.84
C VAL A 94 11.45 -18.90 1.10
N GLU A 95 12.66 -18.35 1.21
CA GLU A 95 13.90 -19.09 1.45
C GLU A 95 13.94 -19.74 2.84
N SER A 96 13.18 -19.22 3.81
CA SER A 96 13.08 -19.85 5.11
C SER A 96 12.40 -21.23 5.04
N LEU A 97 11.60 -21.52 4.01
CA LEU A 97 10.82 -22.76 3.85
C LEU A 97 9.90 -23.09 5.05
N ARG A 98 9.55 -22.10 5.87
CA ARG A 98 8.68 -22.27 7.05
C ARG A 98 7.24 -21.86 6.79
N TRP A 99 6.98 -21.23 5.63
CA TRP A 99 5.69 -20.65 5.30
C TRP A 99 5.20 -21.22 3.97
N THR A 100 3.90 -21.49 3.88
CA THR A 100 3.26 -21.72 2.59
C THR A 100 2.90 -20.36 2.01
N VAL A 101 3.63 -19.97 0.97
CA VAL A 101 3.41 -18.70 0.27
C VAL A 101 2.61 -18.96 -1.00
N ILE A 102 1.52 -18.23 -1.18
CA ILE A 102 0.70 -18.27 -2.39
C ILE A 102 0.73 -16.89 -3.03
N ILE A 103 0.99 -16.86 -4.33
CA ILE A 103 0.84 -15.66 -5.15
C ILE A 103 -0.40 -15.88 -6.02
N PRO A 104 -1.48 -15.11 -5.82
CA PRO A 104 -2.65 -15.19 -6.67
C PRO A 104 -2.28 -14.93 -8.14
N VAL A 105 -2.91 -15.64 -9.08
CA VAL A 105 -2.69 -15.43 -10.52
C VAL A 105 -2.90 -13.96 -10.94
N PRO A 106 -3.90 -13.21 -10.44
CA PRO A 106 -4.05 -11.78 -10.77
C PRO A 106 -2.80 -10.95 -10.44
N VAL A 107 -2.10 -11.27 -9.35
CA VAL A 107 -0.87 -10.58 -8.95
C VAL A 107 0.25 -10.82 -9.96
N ILE A 108 0.37 -12.04 -10.48
CA ILE A 108 1.31 -12.35 -11.56
C ILE A 108 1.00 -11.54 -12.82
N MET A 109 -0.30 -11.45 -13.19
CA MET A 109 -0.73 -10.69 -14.36
C MET A 109 -0.52 -9.18 -14.21
N GLU A 110 -0.73 -8.64 -13.01
CA GLU A 110 -0.45 -7.22 -12.71
C GLU A 110 1.04 -6.92 -12.81
N LEU A 111 1.89 -7.76 -12.23
CA LEU A 111 3.36 -7.64 -12.35
C LEU A 111 3.80 -7.69 -13.82
N ASP A 112 3.25 -8.62 -14.61
CA ASP A 112 3.58 -8.74 -16.03
C ASP A 112 3.16 -7.50 -16.84
N GLY A 113 1.99 -6.93 -16.53
CA GLY A 113 1.55 -5.65 -17.09
C GLY A 113 2.50 -4.49 -16.78
N LEU A 114 3.10 -4.49 -15.58
CA LEU A 114 4.04 -3.46 -15.13
C LEU A 114 5.44 -3.60 -15.75
N CYS A 115 5.87 -4.80 -16.16
CA CYS A 115 7.18 -5.05 -16.77
C CYS A 115 7.44 -4.23 -18.04
N SER A 116 6.39 -3.83 -18.77
CA SER A 116 6.50 -3.02 -19.99
C SER A 116 6.86 -1.55 -19.73
N ASN A 117 6.80 -1.11 -18.47
CA ASN A 117 7.06 0.27 -18.08
C ASN A 117 8.57 0.49 -17.85
N SER A 118 9.16 1.52 -18.45
CA SER A 118 10.59 1.86 -18.27
C SER A 118 10.90 2.62 -16.97
N SER A 119 9.93 2.79 -16.09
CA SER A 119 10.12 3.39 -14.77
C SER A 119 10.73 2.41 -13.76
N GLN A 120 11.18 2.93 -12.62
CA GLN A 120 11.64 2.12 -11.47
C GLN A 120 10.59 1.07 -11.04
N LEU A 121 9.30 1.36 -11.23
CA LEU A 121 8.22 0.42 -10.93
C LEU A 121 8.26 -0.80 -11.86
N GLY A 122 8.58 -0.60 -13.14
CA GLY A 122 8.72 -1.69 -14.11
C GLY A 122 10.00 -2.50 -13.90
N GLU A 123 11.11 -1.86 -13.52
CA GLU A 123 12.33 -2.57 -13.10
C GLU A 123 12.06 -3.46 -11.88
N ALA A 124 11.37 -2.94 -10.86
CA ALA A 124 10.97 -3.71 -9.68
C ALA A 124 10.02 -4.87 -10.03
N ALA A 125 9.09 -4.65 -10.96
CA ALA A 125 8.20 -5.71 -11.44
C ALA A 125 8.98 -6.80 -12.19
N GLN A 126 9.95 -6.43 -13.02
CA GLN A 126 10.80 -7.37 -13.74
C GLN A 126 11.66 -8.19 -12.78
N GLU A 127 12.28 -7.56 -11.78
CA GLU A 127 13.04 -8.26 -10.73
C GLU A 127 12.14 -9.24 -9.96
N ALA A 128 10.92 -8.82 -9.60
CA ALA A 128 9.95 -9.68 -8.94
C ALA A 128 9.56 -10.89 -9.78
N ILE A 129 9.29 -10.73 -11.08
CA ILE A 129 8.96 -11.85 -11.98
C ILE A 129 10.14 -12.81 -12.11
N VAL A 130 11.37 -12.31 -12.27
CA VAL A 130 12.57 -13.16 -12.31
C VAL A 130 12.73 -13.95 -11.00
N TYR A 131 12.52 -13.29 -9.86
CA TYR A 131 12.55 -13.96 -8.56
C TYR A 131 11.49 -15.07 -8.47
N ILE A 132 10.23 -14.76 -8.76
CA ILE A 132 9.11 -15.71 -8.68
C ILE A 132 9.33 -16.91 -9.60
N THR A 133 9.68 -16.68 -10.87
CA THR A 133 9.91 -17.75 -11.85
C THR A 133 11.07 -18.67 -11.44
N SER A 134 12.18 -18.11 -10.92
CA SER A 134 13.32 -18.89 -10.46
C SER A 134 13.04 -19.77 -9.22
N HIS A 135 11.96 -19.50 -8.48
CA HIS A 135 11.54 -20.25 -7.30
C HIS A 135 10.32 -21.14 -7.54
N THR A 136 9.51 -20.86 -8.56
CA THR A 136 8.39 -21.73 -8.96
C THR A 136 8.87 -22.92 -9.80
N SER A 137 9.84 -22.75 -10.71
CA SER A 137 10.37 -23.86 -11.53
C SER A 137 11.10 -24.95 -10.71
N LYS A 138 11.57 -24.62 -9.51
CA LYS A 138 12.18 -25.59 -8.58
C LYS A 138 11.13 -26.42 -7.82
N SER A 139 9.88 -25.95 -7.80
CA SER A 139 8.81 -26.51 -6.99
C SER A 139 7.83 -27.28 -7.88
N ASN A 140 8.20 -28.52 -8.23
CA ASN A 140 7.29 -29.47 -8.85
C ASN A 140 6.32 -30.00 -7.78
N TYR A 141 5.13 -29.39 -7.67
CA TYR A 141 4.07 -29.74 -6.71
C TYR A 141 3.31 -31.04 -7.04
N LEU A 142 4.01 -32.15 -7.26
CA LEU A 142 3.38 -33.48 -7.30
C LEU A 142 3.99 -34.53 -6.36
N THR A 143 5.02 -34.19 -5.57
CA THR A 143 5.76 -35.24 -4.85
C THR A 143 5.42 -35.41 -3.36
N THR A 144 4.55 -34.61 -2.75
CA THR A 144 4.34 -34.68 -1.27
C THR A 144 2.89 -34.62 -0.82
N LEU A 145 1.99 -35.33 -1.51
CA LEU A 145 0.75 -35.84 -0.91
C LEU A 145 0.76 -37.37 -1.00
N SER A 146 1.72 -37.99 -0.32
CA SER A 146 1.64 -39.40 0.09
C SER A 146 1.45 -39.41 1.60
N VAL A 147 0.19 -39.50 2.02
CA VAL A 147 -0.20 -40.03 3.33
C VAL A 147 -0.68 -41.45 3.09
#